data_AF-Q1H2H5-F1
#
_entry.id   AF-Q1H2H5-F1
#
_cell.length_a   1.000
_cell.length_b   1.000
_cell.length_c   1.000
_cell.angle_alpha   90.00
_cell.angle_beta   90.00
_cell.angle_gamma   90.00
#
_symmetry.space_group_name_H-M   'P 1'
#
loop_
_entity.id
_entity.type
_entity.pdbx_description
1 polymer ?
#
loop_
_entity_poly.entity_id
_entity_poly.type
_entity_poly.pdbx_seq_one_letter_code
_entity_poly.pdbx_strand_id
1 'polypeptide(L)'
;MKLKSVVRNRFAIAAWLLAAIGVQPVAAVSAATAAPTQWSFGILADTQGASDPRGVSVRLMQPVIDRFANHHDIDLLISIGDLTEDGTVAEFNTWKQAAKPLTDAGIPLYLTRGNHDVRAESSTVGIDPLLGPSTSRGTEVWSATFPELSGPNVTAGPGASYSFTYNNTRFVSLDLYGAMPSELVGWAASQQKGSHDHMFVFAHEPFFGRAREGVIGDDPLRMQILSQLSSNGVDAYLSGHDHQYSRSAAVDGQDVLLHHFVAGSNAEKYYRFENEFNVGEEVGAALENNKVGYSVVDIDGPFVTFTYYSATPPASSDFLETWEPEWAVADRTTFSTNGHSYGINAGESYAGLDSSIAAGDGFIGTQAEILAGQNLDGRTVTTEPDSGDGITQKLGNIVNFGWRANTDGLHSDILYLGGMDDQLDGVADPFVLALSYGEDVAVDESLLRLMYLVDGEWVLAVEANTEGTPFFVSGAWNATYGLGTYGVDTVNNQVWAVIDRNGQFAVAAVPEPSAMALMLCGLGLLVPLAARRRRS
;
A
#
# COMPACT_ATOMS: atom_id res chain seq x y z
N MET A 1 36.02 39.93 -19.23
CA MET A 1 35.44 39.67 -20.56
C MET A 1 34.13 38.91 -20.33
N LYS A 2 32.99 39.62 -20.55
CA LYS A 2 31.58 39.18 -20.68
C LYS A 2 31.01 38.15 -19.68
N LEU A 3 30.23 38.59 -18.67
CA LEU A 3 28.76 38.82 -18.62
C LEU A 3 27.99 37.49 -18.38
N LYS A 4 27.16 37.26 -17.35
CA LYS A 4 25.98 37.98 -16.79
C LYS A 4 25.61 37.31 -15.44
N SER A 5 24.77 37.79 -14.53
CA SER A 5 24.36 39.13 -14.05
C SER A 5 23.51 38.85 -12.80
N VAL A 6 23.99 39.24 -11.62
CA VAL A 6 23.21 39.28 -10.38
C VAL A 6 22.59 40.68 -10.30
N VAL A 7 21.26 40.76 -10.37
CA VAL A 7 20.52 41.98 -10.05
C VAL A 7 19.45 41.62 -9.02
N ARG A 8 19.79 41.87 -7.74
CA ARG A 8 18.83 42.04 -6.66
C ARG A 8 18.22 43.45 -6.78
N ASN A 9 16.96 43.56 -7.18
CA ASN A 9 16.11 44.74 -6.91
C ASN A 9 15.38 44.47 -5.58
N ARG A 10 15.65 45.17 -4.47
CA ARG A 10 15.24 46.55 -4.16
C ARG A 10 13.76 46.80 -4.37
N PHE A 11 12.93 46.46 -3.38
CA PHE A 11 11.72 47.24 -3.03
C PHE A 11 11.42 47.05 -1.54
N ALA A 12 11.99 47.95 -0.73
CA ALA A 12 11.44 48.31 0.56
C ALA A 12 11.09 49.80 0.48
N ILE A 13 9.99 50.16 1.12
CA ILE A 13 9.52 51.52 1.43
C ILE A 13 8.73 52.21 0.31
N ALA A 14 7.39 52.10 0.38
CA ALA A 14 6.47 53.24 0.33
C ALA A 14 5.00 52.74 0.36
N ALA A 15 4.39 52.68 1.54
CA ALA A 15 2.93 52.65 1.68
C ALA A 15 2.52 53.13 3.08
N TRP A 16 2.67 54.43 3.33
CA TRP A 16 1.85 55.15 4.29
C TRP A 16 1.22 56.33 3.56
N LEU A 17 -0.06 56.58 3.87
CA LEU A 17 -0.99 57.59 3.33
C LEU A 17 -1.69 57.28 2.01
N LEU A 18 -2.87 56.66 2.12
CA LEU A 18 -4.12 57.21 1.59
C LEU A 18 -5.31 56.45 2.20
N ALA A 19 -5.73 56.91 3.38
CA ALA A 19 -7.08 56.67 3.87
C ALA A 19 -7.99 57.75 3.27
N ALA A 20 -8.85 57.37 2.34
CA ALA A 20 -10.19 57.94 2.08
C ALA A 20 -10.65 57.55 0.68
N ILE A 21 -11.32 56.41 0.56
CA ILE A 21 -12.51 56.13 -0.28
C ILE A 21 -12.96 54.73 0.17
N GLY A 22 -14.19 54.65 0.69
CA GLY A 22 -14.76 53.42 1.23
C GLY A 22 -15.06 52.39 0.14
N VAL A 23 -14.08 51.55 -0.18
CA VAL A 23 -14.28 50.27 -0.87
C VAL A 23 -13.97 49.18 0.16
N GLN A 24 -14.99 48.43 0.54
CA GLN A 24 -14.82 47.21 1.32
C GLN A 24 -13.90 46.27 0.53
N PRO A 25 -12.81 45.73 1.11
CA PRO A 25 -12.05 44.70 0.44
C PRO A 25 -12.96 43.48 0.32
N VAL A 26 -13.33 43.12 -0.91
CA VAL A 26 -13.82 41.77 -1.19
C VAL A 26 -12.71 40.85 -0.74
N ALA A 27 -12.98 40.02 0.27
CA ALA A 27 -12.05 39.00 0.71
C ALA A 27 -11.64 38.21 -0.54
N ALA A 28 -10.36 38.29 -0.90
CA ALA A 28 -9.79 37.37 -1.85
C ALA A 28 -9.94 35.99 -1.20
N VAL A 29 -10.92 35.22 -1.67
CA VAL A 29 -10.96 33.78 -1.43
C VAL A 29 -9.67 33.28 -2.05
N SER A 30 -8.66 33.06 -1.22
CA SER A 30 -7.52 32.24 -1.60
C SER A 30 -8.12 30.92 -2.03
N ALA A 31 -8.17 30.66 -3.33
CA ALA A 31 -8.39 29.30 -3.81
C ALA A 31 -7.32 28.48 -3.11
N ALA A 32 -7.73 27.64 -2.16
CA ALA A 32 -6.85 26.61 -1.64
C ALA A 32 -6.37 25.86 -2.87
N THR A 33 -5.08 25.93 -3.15
CA THR A 33 -4.46 25.03 -4.11
C THR A 33 -4.84 23.63 -3.65
N ALA A 34 -5.56 22.88 -4.49
CA ALA A 34 -5.89 21.49 -4.18
C ALA A 34 -4.60 20.79 -3.76
N ALA A 35 -4.65 20.04 -2.65
CA ALA A 35 -3.51 19.24 -2.22
C ALA A 35 -3.06 18.35 -3.39
N PRO A 36 -1.75 18.11 -3.57
CA PRO A 36 -1.30 17.16 -4.57
C PRO A 36 -2.02 15.83 -4.34
N THR A 37 -2.67 15.31 -5.38
CA THR A 37 -3.37 14.02 -5.32
C THR A 37 -2.40 12.86 -5.20
N GLN A 38 -1.15 13.07 -5.66
CA GLN A 38 -0.09 12.09 -5.63
C GLN A 38 1.06 12.52 -4.71
N TRP A 39 1.44 11.65 -3.79
CA TRP A 39 2.52 11.83 -2.83
C TRP A 39 2.88 10.47 -2.22
N SER A 40 4.01 10.35 -1.51
CA SER A 40 4.42 9.05 -0.96
C SER A 40 5.01 9.14 0.44
N PHE A 41 4.99 8.04 1.19
CA PHE A 41 5.67 7.96 2.48
C PHE A 41 6.45 6.66 2.66
N GLY A 42 7.52 6.73 3.45
CA GLY A 42 8.33 5.58 3.82
C GLY A 42 7.92 4.98 5.16
N ILE A 43 8.12 3.67 5.31
CA ILE A 43 7.92 2.93 6.56
C ILE A 43 9.23 2.28 6.99
N LEU A 44 9.65 2.58 8.22
CA LEU A 44 10.82 2.00 8.88
C LEU A 44 10.38 1.31 10.17
N ALA A 45 10.89 0.12 10.46
CA ALA A 45 10.54 -0.61 11.68
C ALA A 45 11.74 -1.37 12.24
N ASP A 46 11.76 -1.57 13.56
CA ASP A 46 12.67 -2.48 14.26
C ASP A 46 14.15 -2.21 13.93
N THR A 47 14.66 -1.06 14.39
CA THR A 47 16.06 -0.66 14.19
C THR A 47 16.94 -0.90 15.43
N GLN A 48 16.42 -1.57 16.44
CA GLN A 48 17.10 -1.85 17.68
C GLN A 48 18.34 -2.73 17.48
N GLY A 49 19.41 -2.46 18.23
CA GLY A 49 20.71 -3.10 18.05
C GLY A 49 21.14 -3.93 19.25
N ALA A 50 20.53 -5.09 19.49
CA ALA A 50 20.86 -5.94 20.65
C ALA A 50 22.36 -6.34 20.72
N SER A 51 22.99 -6.54 19.56
CA SER A 51 24.42 -6.85 19.39
C SER A 51 25.29 -5.61 19.13
N ASP A 52 24.68 -4.44 18.93
CA ASP A 52 25.37 -3.19 18.70
C ASP A 52 25.48 -2.42 20.03
N PRO A 53 26.70 -2.13 20.54
CA PRO A 53 26.86 -1.41 21.81
C PRO A 53 26.30 0.02 21.79
N ARG A 54 25.90 0.54 20.62
CA ARG A 54 25.20 1.82 20.48
C ARG A 54 23.69 1.70 20.73
N GLY A 55 23.16 0.49 20.89
CA GLY A 55 21.74 0.17 21.08
C GLY A 55 20.87 0.38 19.84
N VAL A 56 21.47 0.65 18.69
CA VAL A 56 20.79 0.86 17.40
C VAL A 56 21.57 0.09 16.35
N SER A 57 20.88 -0.67 15.51
CA SER A 57 21.45 -1.39 14.37
C SER A 57 21.82 -0.43 13.23
N VAL A 58 22.76 0.49 13.49
CA VAL A 58 23.15 1.54 12.53
C VAL A 58 23.62 0.91 11.21
N ARG A 59 24.28 -0.24 11.29
CA ARG A 59 24.77 -0.98 10.12
C ARG A 59 23.65 -1.35 9.14
N LEU A 60 22.51 -1.81 9.64
CA LEU A 60 21.38 -2.24 8.79
C LEU A 60 20.42 -1.11 8.49
N MET A 61 20.25 -0.18 9.45
CA MET A 61 19.41 1.02 9.28
C MET A 61 19.97 1.98 8.23
N GLN A 62 21.29 2.22 8.20
CA GLN A 62 21.86 3.30 7.37
C GLN A 62 21.63 3.11 5.86
N PRO A 63 21.79 1.91 5.27
CA PRO A 63 21.46 1.70 3.86
C PRO A 63 19.98 1.89 3.55
N VAL A 64 19.08 1.61 4.51
CA VAL A 64 17.64 1.83 4.35
C VAL A 64 17.31 3.32 4.39
N ILE A 65 17.93 4.06 5.30
CA ILE A 65 17.84 5.53 5.35
C ILE A 65 18.33 6.15 4.03
N ASP A 66 19.38 5.62 3.44
CA ASP A 66 19.88 6.06 2.12
C ASP A 66 18.84 5.83 1.02
N ARG A 67 18.11 4.70 1.04
CA ARG A 67 17.00 4.46 0.09
C ARG A 67 15.94 5.55 0.17
N PHE A 68 15.51 5.90 1.37
CA PHE A 68 14.52 6.94 1.57
C PHE A 68 15.03 8.34 1.24
N ALA A 69 16.28 8.66 1.56
CA ALA A 69 16.84 10.00 1.36
C ALA A 69 17.26 10.27 -0.09
N ASN A 70 17.72 9.25 -0.82
CA ASN A 70 18.42 9.43 -2.10
C ASN A 70 17.86 8.61 -3.26
N HIS A 71 16.95 7.67 -3.03
CA HIS A 71 16.43 6.78 -4.08
C HIS A 71 14.91 6.75 -4.21
N HIS A 72 14.19 7.34 -3.26
CA HIS A 72 12.74 7.50 -3.30
C HIS A 72 12.40 8.98 -3.05
N ASP A 73 11.34 9.46 -3.67
CA ASP A 73 10.83 10.82 -3.47
C ASP A 73 9.69 10.76 -2.44
N ILE A 74 10.04 10.52 -1.18
CA ILE A 74 9.08 10.44 -0.08
C ILE A 74 8.86 11.80 0.57
N ASP A 75 7.61 12.06 0.93
CA ASP A 75 7.17 13.28 1.60
C ASP A 75 7.35 13.24 3.11
N LEU A 76 7.27 12.04 3.70
CA LEU A 76 7.44 11.80 5.14
C LEU A 76 7.90 10.37 5.40
N LEU A 77 8.45 10.14 6.60
CA LEU A 77 8.73 8.80 7.11
C LEU A 77 7.91 8.55 8.38
N ILE A 78 7.26 7.38 8.45
CA ILE A 78 6.81 6.82 9.73
C ILE A 78 7.80 5.75 10.22
N SER A 79 8.12 5.77 11.52
CA SER A 79 8.87 4.70 12.18
C SER A 79 7.99 3.99 13.20
N ILE A 80 7.85 2.67 13.09
CA ILE A 80 6.81 1.90 13.81
C ILE A 80 7.41 1.12 15.00
N GLY A 81 8.15 1.82 15.85
CA GLY A 81 8.64 1.30 17.13
C GLY A 81 9.91 0.47 17.05
N ASP A 82 10.46 0.20 18.24
CA ASP A 82 11.77 -0.37 18.50
C ASP A 82 12.88 0.36 17.75
N LEU A 83 12.93 1.68 17.97
CA LEU A 83 13.99 2.53 17.44
C LEU A 83 15.34 2.12 18.04
N THR A 84 15.33 1.78 19.33
CA THR A 84 16.51 1.51 20.16
C THR A 84 16.35 0.24 20.97
N GLU A 85 17.44 -0.31 21.52
CA GLU A 85 17.40 -1.54 22.33
C GLU A 85 16.85 -1.30 23.75
N ASP A 86 17.20 -0.18 24.39
CA ASP A 86 16.82 0.10 25.78
C ASP A 86 16.12 1.45 26.01
N GLY A 87 15.86 2.24 24.98
CA GLY A 87 15.10 3.50 25.11
C GLY A 87 15.84 4.61 25.88
N THR A 88 17.17 4.55 25.95
CA THR A 88 17.95 5.57 26.66
C THR A 88 18.13 6.83 25.81
N VAL A 89 18.35 7.98 26.47
CA VAL A 89 18.69 9.25 25.77
C VAL A 89 19.89 9.09 24.83
N ALA A 90 20.88 8.27 25.21
CA ALA A 90 22.08 8.05 24.40
C ALA A 90 21.73 7.30 23.10
N GLU A 91 20.94 6.24 23.19
CA GLU A 91 20.52 5.44 22.03
C GLU A 91 19.60 6.23 21.11
N PHE A 92 18.63 6.98 21.65
CA PHE A 92 17.79 7.84 20.81
C PHE A 92 18.61 8.90 20.08
N ASN A 93 19.66 9.45 20.69
CA ASN A 93 20.58 10.36 20.00
C ASN A 93 21.38 9.65 18.90
N THR A 94 21.81 8.40 19.12
CA THR A 94 22.40 7.56 18.05
C THR A 94 21.42 7.38 16.90
N TRP A 95 20.16 7.04 17.19
CA TRP A 95 19.13 6.85 16.18
C TRP A 95 18.90 8.14 15.37
N LYS A 96 18.77 9.29 16.04
CA LYS A 96 18.64 10.60 15.38
C LYS A 96 19.85 10.92 14.49
N GLN A 97 21.05 10.51 14.91
CA GLN A 97 22.24 10.68 14.10
C GLN A 97 22.20 9.81 12.83
N ALA A 98 21.75 8.56 12.93
CA ALA A 98 21.60 7.66 11.78
C ALA A 98 20.50 8.13 10.81
N ALA A 99 19.39 8.66 11.34
CA ALA A 99 18.27 9.21 10.57
C ALA A 99 18.53 10.62 10.01
N LYS A 100 19.64 11.27 10.40
CA LYS A 100 19.96 12.65 10.02
C LYS A 100 19.84 12.95 8.51
N PRO A 101 20.25 12.06 7.58
CA PRO A 101 20.08 12.30 6.15
C PRO A 101 18.64 12.63 5.73
N LEU A 102 17.63 12.03 6.37
CA LEU A 102 16.22 12.34 6.10
C LEU A 102 15.86 13.77 6.51
N THR A 103 16.24 14.14 7.74
CA THR A 103 15.96 15.50 8.24
C THR A 103 16.76 16.57 7.49
N ASP A 104 17.97 16.25 7.02
CA ASP A 104 18.76 17.14 6.15
C ASP A 104 18.12 17.33 4.78
N ALA A 105 17.44 16.29 4.27
CA ALA A 105 16.61 16.36 3.07
C ALA A 105 15.26 17.05 3.30
N GLY A 106 14.92 17.40 4.54
CA GLY A 106 13.65 18.06 4.90
C GLY A 106 12.47 17.10 5.07
N ILE A 107 12.72 15.79 5.12
CA ILE A 107 11.70 14.76 5.33
C ILE A 107 11.30 14.73 6.82
N PRO A 108 10.05 15.05 7.18
CA PRO A 108 9.56 14.95 8.55
C PRO A 108 9.45 13.49 8.99
N LEU A 109 9.72 13.26 10.28
CA LEU A 109 9.71 11.94 10.91
C LEU A 109 8.56 11.85 11.92
N TYR A 110 7.77 10.79 11.81
CA TYR A 110 6.69 10.47 12.75
C TYR A 110 6.97 9.11 13.38
N LEU A 111 7.23 9.09 14.69
CA LEU A 111 7.77 7.93 15.38
C LEU A 111 6.72 7.34 16.33
N THR A 112 6.66 6.02 16.42
CA THR A 112 5.91 5.27 17.43
C THR A 112 6.91 4.55 18.34
N ARG A 113 6.49 4.23 19.58
CA ARG A 113 7.31 3.47 20.52
C ARG A 113 7.03 1.98 20.43
N GLY A 114 8.08 1.18 20.51
CA GLY A 114 8.00 -0.26 20.75
C GLY A 114 8.33 -0.65 22.20
N ASN A 115 8.37 -1.95 22.48
CA ASN A 115 8.64 -2.46 23.82
C ASN A 115 10.09 -2.20 24.26
N HIS A 116 11.01 -2.02 23.32
CA HIS A 116 12.39 -1.69 23.65
C HIS A 116 12.56 -0.21 24.00
N ASP A 117 11.82 0.68 23.33
CA ASP A 117 11.92 2.13 23.52
C ASP A 117 11.44 2.63 24.90
N VAL A 118 10.71 1.79 25.64
CA VAL A 118 10.20 2.13 26.98
C VAL A 118 11.06 1.58 28.13
N ARG A 119 12.09 0.76 27.86
CA ARG A 119 12.82 0.01 28.90
C ARG A 119 13.55 0.91 29.90
N ALA A 120 14.12 2.02 29.46
CA ALA A 120 14.76 3.00 30.36
C ALA A 120 13.77 3.65 31.34
N GLU A 121 12.48 3.66 31.00
CA GLU A 121 11.41 4.30 31.77
C GLU A 121 10.49 3.29 32.49
N SER A 122 10.68 1.99 32.24
CA SER A 122 9.89 0.92 32.81
C SER A 122 10.72 0.02 33.72
N SER A 123 10.26 -0.19 34.95
CA SER A 123 10.86 -1.14 35.90
C SER A 123 10.52 -2.61 35.63
N THR A 124 9.76 -2.93 34.57
CA THR A 124 9.34 -4.29 34.23
C THR A 124 9.67 -4.61 32.78
N VAL A 125 10.57 -5.56 32.56
CA VAL A 125 10.87 -6.11 31.24
C VAL A 125 9.69 -6.98 30.79
N GLY A 126 9.18 -6.77 29.57
CA GLY A 126 8.08 -7.57 29.02
C GLY A 126 6.69 -7.10 29.49
N ILE A 127 6.41 -5.80 29.39
CA ILE A 127 5.05 -5.28 29.58
C ILE A 127 4.16 -5.85 28.47
N ASP A 128 3.07 -6.49 28.85
CA ASP A 128 1.99 -6.80 27.93
C ASP A 128 1.41 -5.48 27.38
N PRO A 129 1.41 -5.28 26.05
CA PRO A 129 1.02 -4.01 25.42
C PRO A 129 -0.36 -3.53 25.90
N LEU A 130 -1.38 -4.41 25.91
CA LEU A 130 -2.75 -4.03 26.22
C LEU A 130 -3.27 -4.53 27.57
N LEU A 131 -2.57 -5.40 28.28
CA LEU A 131 -3.02 -5.93 29.58
C LEU A 131 -1.98 -5.75 30.69
N GLY A 132 -0.83 -5.12 30.38
CA GLY A 132 0.26 -4.91 31.33
C GLY A 132 -0.03 -3.83 32.40
N PRO A 133 0.62 -3.92 33.57
CA PRO A 133 0.34 -3.06 34.73
C PRO A 133 0.64 -1.57 34.48
N SER A 134 -0.17 -0.71 35.09
CA SER A 134 -0.12 0.75 34.94
C SER A 134 1.09 1.45 35.54
N THR A 135 1.73 0.84 36.54
CA THR A 135 2.87 1.43 37.27
C THR A 135 4.17 1.45 36.47
N SER A 136 4.16 0.92 35.24
CA SER A 136 5.34 0.70 34.42
C SER A 136 5.29 1.49 33.09
N ARG A 137 4.42 2.49 32.97
CA ARG A 137 4.18 3.25 31.74
C ARG A 137 4.65 4.70 31.90
N GLY A 138 5.69 5.11 31.17
CA GLY A 138 6.30 6.46 31.22
C GLY A 138 6.55 7.02 29.81
N THR A 139 6.71 8.34 29.68
CA THR A 139 6.93 9.05 28.39
C THR A 139 7.97 10.18 28.49
N GLU A 140 8.66 10.33 29.62
CA GLU A 140 9.47 11.49 29.95
C GLU A 140 10.71 11.59 29.05
N VAL A 141 11.48 10.50 28.94
CA VAL A 141 12.67 10.40 28.08
C VAL A 141 12.27 10.57 26.62
N TRP A 142 11.20 9.91 26.19
CA TRP A 142 10.70 10.02 24.83
C TRP A 142 10.29 11.46 24.47
N SER A 143 9.43 12.07 25.28
CA SER A 143 8.90 13.42 25.04
C SER A 143 9.99 14.48 25.09
N ALA A 144 11.00 14.30 25.95
CA ALA A 144 12.16 15.20 26.01
C ALA A 144 13.07 15.06 24.77
N THR A 145 13.17 13.86 24.18
CA THR A 145 14.06 13.59 23.04
C THR A 145 13.43 13.93 21.70
N PHE A 146 12.11 13.78 21.58
CA PHE A 146 11.31 14.02 20.38
C PHE A 146 10.19 15.06 20.62
N PRO A 147 10.51 16.29 21.07
CA PRO A 147 9.51 17.32 21.34
C PRO A 147 8.67 17.73 20.11
N GLU A 148 9.19 17.48 18.90
CA GLU A 148 8.49 17.70 17.63
C GLU A 148 7.19 16.89 17.49
N LEU A 149 7.09 15.72 18.15
CA LEU A 149 5.88 14.89 18.16
C LEU A 149 4.78 15.46 19.07
N SER A 150 5.03 16.59 19.72
CA SER A 150 4.03 17.42 20.42
C SER A 150 3.85 18.79 19.74
N GLY A 151 4.26 18.91 18.47
CA GLY A 151 4.14 20.12 17.68
C GLY A 151 2.69 20.51 17.36
N PRO A 152 2.45 21.73 16.86
CA PRO A 152 1.11 22.27 16.63
C PRO A 152 0.29 21.51 15.56
N ASN A 153 0.94 20.71 14.72
CA ASN A 153 0.30 19.92 13.66
C ASN A 153 -0.04 18.49 14.11
N VAL A 154 0.18 18.17 15.39
CA VAL A 154 -0.04 16.87 15.99
C VAL A 154 -1.09 16.99 17.09
N THR A 155 -2.05 16.07 17.10
CA THR A 155 -3.06 15.96 18.16
C THR A 155 -2.67 14.82 19.10
N ALA A 156 -2.28 15.18 20.32
CA ALA A 156 -1.87 14.22 21.34
C ALA A 156 -3.02 13.29 21.78
N GLY A 157 -2.67 12.05 22.09
CA GLY A 157 -3.53 11.03 22.70
C GLY A 157 -2.94 10.50 24.01
N PRO A 158 -3.47 9.39 24.55
CA PRO A 158 -2.94 8.72 25.73
C PRO A 158 -1.49 8.24 25.53
N GLY A 159 -0.66 8.33 26.58
CA GLY A 159 0.77 8.00 26.49
C GLY A 159 1.50 8.93 25.52
N ALA A 160 2.30 8.35 24.64
CA ALA A 160 2.93 8.99 23.48
C ALA A 160 2.13 8.78 22.18
N SER A 161 0.85 8.37 22.26
CA SER A 161 -0.01 8.24 21.08
C SER A 161 -0.32 9.62 20.51
N TYR A 162 -0.55 9.70 19.20
CA TYR A 162 -0.95 10.93 18.55
C TYR A 162 -1.57 10.69 17.19
N SER A 163 -2.20 11.73 16.65
CA SER A 163 -2.65 11.74 15.26
C SER A 163 -2.18 13.00 14.55
N PHE A 164 -2.02 12.91 13.24
CA PHE A 164 -1.70 14.04 12.38
C PHE A 164 -2.37 13.84 11.02
N THR A 165 -2.41 14.91 10.25
CA THR A 165 -2.87 14.87 8.86
C THR A 165 -1.73 15.34 7.97
N TYR A 166 -1.48 14.60 6.90
CA TYR A 166 -0.62 15.02 5.80
C TYR A 166 -1.40 14.90 4.50
N ASN A 167 -1.43 15.98 3.71
CA ASN A 167 -2.37 16.12 2.59
C ASN A 167 -3.81 15.75 3.02
N ASN A 168 -4.47 14.86 2.30
CA ASN A 168 -5.83 14.39 2.61
C ASN A 168 -5.84 13.02 3.30
N THR A 169 -4.80 12.72 4.08
CA THR A 169 -4.64 11.43 4.78
C THR A 169 -4.45 11.63 6.27
N ARG A 170 -5.24 10.91 7.07
CA ARG A 170 -5.13 10.88 8.52
C ARG A 170 -4.20 9.75 8.97
N PHE A 171 -3.32 10.06 9.90
CA PHE A 171 -2.42 9.10 10.53
C PHE A 171 -2.68 9.04 12.02
N VAL A 172 -2.69 7.84 12.59
CA VAL A 172 -2.86 7.60 14.02
C VAL A 172 -1.78 6.66 14.53
N SER A 173 -0.87 7.19 15.36
CA SER A 173 0.13 6.44 16.11
C SER A 173 -0.46 5.97 17.44
N LEU A 174 -0.37 4.67 17.73
CA LEU A 174 -0.77 4.09 19.01
C LEU A 174 0.46 3.71 19.83
N ASP A 175 0.60 4.29 21.01
CA ASP A 175 1.63 3.94 21.98
C ASP A 175 1.14 2.80 22.88
N LEU A 176 1.29 1.57 22.37
CA LEU A 176 0.83 0.37 23.04
C LEU A 176 1.47 0.18 24.42
N TYR A 177 2.72 0.58 24.62
CA TYR A 177 3.46 0.29 25.86
C TYR A 177 3.41 1.42 26.89
N GLY A 178 3.11 2.65 26.47
CA GLY A 178 3.03 3.77 27.39
C GLY A 178 1.65 4.31 27.72
N ALA A 179 0.63 3.96 26.92
CA ALA A 179 -0.74 4.36 27.23
C ALA A 179 -1.42 3.36 28.19
N MET A 180 -2.32 3.82 29.05
CA MET A 180 -3.17 2.93 29.82
C MET A 180 -4.11 2.18 28.87
N PRO A 181 -4.25 0.85 28.94
CA PRO A 181 -4.98 0.12 27.91
C PRO A 181 -6.44 0.54 27.71
N SER A 182 -7.18 0.79 28.79
CA SER A 182 -8.58 1.25 28.68
C SER A 182 -8.68 2.64 28.06
N GLU A 183 -7.71 3.52 28.31
CA GLU A 183 -7.65 4.84 27.68
C GLU A 183 -7.26 4.73 26.21
N LEU A 184 -6.30 3.87 25.88
CA LEU A 184 -5.83 3.64 24.53
C LEU A 184 -6.93 3.05 23.64
N VAL A 185 -7.61 1.99 24.09
CA VAL A 185 -8.73 1.37 23.36
C VAL A 185 -9.86 2.38 23.14
N GLY A 186 -10.23 3.14 24.17
CA GLY A 186 -11.25 4.18 24.05
C GLY A 186 -10.84 5.31 23.09
N TRP A 187 -9.57 5.70 23.10
CA TRP A 187 -9.05 6.74 22.22
C TRP A 187 -8.93 6.26 20.77
N ALA A 188 -8.43 5.05 20.53
CA ALA A 188 -8.34 4.43 19.20
C ALA A 188 -9.75 4.30 18.58
N ALA A 189 -10.72 3.82 19.35
CA ALA A 189 -12.12 3.73 18.92
C ALA A 189 -12.77 5.10 18.62
N SER A 190 -12.22 6.20 19.16
CA SER A 190 -12.71 7.55 18.90
C SER A 190 -12.11 8.21 17.65
N GLN A 191 -11.04 7.65 17.09
CA GLN A 191 -10.41 8.22 15.89
C GLN A 191 -11.27 7.93 14.66
N GLN A 192 -11.58 8.97 13.88
CA GLN A 192 -12.43 8.88 12.70
C GLN A 192 -11.67 9.39 11.47
N LYS A 193 -11.83 8.70 10.34
CA LYS A 193 -11.32 9.15 9.03
C LYS A 193 -11.90 10.51 8.65
N GLY A 194 -13.19 10.72 8.90
CA GLY A 194 -13.86 11.99 8.61
C GLY A 194 -13.91 12.26 7.11
N SER A 195 -13.48 13.44 6.67
CA SER A 195 -13.45 13.82 5.24
C SER A 195 -12.13 13.50 4.52
N HIS A 196 -11.20 12.80 5.18
CA HIS A 196 -9.93 12.42 4.58
C HIS A 196 -10.12 11.24 3.61
N ASP A 197 -9.36 11.21 2.52
CA ASP A 197 -9.42 10.12 1.53
C ASP A 197 -8.90 8.81 2.11
N HIS A 198 -7.95 8.90 3.05
CA HIS A 198 -7.29 7.76 3.67
C HIS A 198 -7.11 7.93 5.18
N MET A 199 -7.10 6.82 5.91
CA MET A 199 -6.70 6.74 7.31
C MET A 199 -5.82 5.52 7.58
N PHE A 200 -4.61 5.77 8.08
CA PHE A 200 -3.68 4.74 8.53
C PHE A 200 -3.55 4.74 10.05
N VAL A 201 -3.65 3.56 10.64
CA VAL A 201 -3.29 3.33 12.05
C VAL A 201 -1.96 2.60 12.09
N PHE A 202 -1.04 3.04 12.93
CA PHE A 202 0.25 2.38 13.09
C PHE A 202 0.62 2.25 14.57
N ALA A 203 1.06 1.06 14.94
CA ALA A 203 1.47 0.72 16.30
C ALA A 203 2.55 -0.36 16.24
N HIS A 204 3.35 -0.50 17.29
CA HIS A 204 4.49 -1.42 17.21
C HIS A 204 4.07 -2.88 17.04
N GLU A 205 3.16 -3.40 17.88
CA GLU A 205 2.74 -4.81 17.77
C GLU A 205 1.65 -5.05 16.71
N PRO A 206 1.70 -6.19 15.99
CA PRO A 206 0.65 -6.61 15.09
C PRO A 206 -0.57 -7.18 15.85
N PHE A 207 -1.77 -7.01 15.30
CA PHE A 207 -2.93 -7.82 15.72
C PHE A 207 -2.82 -9.27 15.22
N PHE A 208 -2.29 -9.45 14.01
CA PHE A 208 -1.99 -10.77 13.45
C PHE A 208 -0.49 -10.97 13.41
N GLY A 209 0.07 -11.45 14.53
CA GLY A 209 1.48 -11.80 14.63
C GLY A 209 1.78 -13.19 14.05
N ARG A 210 2.94 -13.33 13.43
CA ARG A 210 3.49 -14.53 12.79
C ARG A 210 4.60 -15.15 13.62
N ALA A 211 5.34 -14.33 14.35
CA ALA A 211 6.34 -14.79 15.31
C ALA A 211 5.76 -14.95 16.73
N ARG A 212 4.72 -14.19 17.05
CA ARG A 212 4.05 -14.15 18.36
C ARG A 212 2.55 -13.97 18.16
N GLU A 213 1.76 -14.14 19.22
CA GLU A 213 0.29 -14.06 19.09
C GLU A 213 -0.23 -12.62 18.85
N GLY A 214 0.65 -11.61 18.86
CA GLY A 214 0.30 -10.21 18.66
C GLY A 214 -0.31 -9.54 19.90
N VAL A 215 -0.95 -8.38 19.69
CA VAL A 215 -1.31 -7.41 20.75
C VAL A 215 -2.22 -8.01 21.86
N ILE A 216 -3.15 -8.92 21.52
CA ILE A 216 -4.13 -9.50 22.47
C ILE A 216 -4.26 -11.03 22.29
N GLY A 217 -3.30 -11.67 21.62
CA GLY A 217 -3.38 -13.10 21.32
C GLY A 217 -4.70 -13.54 20.63
N ASP A 218 -5.09 -14.80 20.83
CA ASP A 218 -6.35 -15.35 20.34
C ASP A 218 -7.54 -14.99 21.27
N ASP A 219 -7.96 -13.72 21.21
CA ASP A 219 -9.09 -13.18 22.00
C ASP A 219 -10.17 -12.58 21.07
N PRO A 220 -11.47 -12.85 21.30
CA PRO A 220 -12.57 -12.24 20.54
C PRO A 220 -12.57 -10.70 20.51
N LEU A 221 -11.86 -10.04 21.42
CA LEU A 221 -11.63 -8.60 21.44
C LEU A 221 -10.81 -8.11 20.24
N ARG A 222 -9.91 -8.94 19.70
CA ARG A 222 -9.10 -8.63 18.51
C ARG A 222 -9.99 -8.19 17.35
N MET A 223 -10.94 -9.05 16.95
CA MET A 223 -11.85 -8.74 15.85
C MET A 223 -12.82 -7.61 16.20
N GLN A 224 -13.25 -7.46 17.46
CA GLN A 224 -14.06 -6.30 17.87
C GLN A 224 -13.33 -4.97 17.67
N ILE A 225 -12.04 -4.90 18.01
CA ILE A 225 -11.23 -3.71 17.79
C ILE A 225 -11.01 -3.46 16.30
N LEU A 226 -10.65 -4.49 15.53
CA LEU A 226 -10.42 -4.36 14.09
C LEU A 226 -11.69 -3.93 13.34
N SER A 227 -12.84 -4.52 13.66
CA SER A 227 -14.14 -4.08 13.12
C SER A 227 -14.48 -2.65 13.53
N GLN A 228 -14.16 -2.22 14.76
CA GLN A 228 -14.37 -0.84 15.18
C GLN A 228 -13.47 0.13 14.40
N LEU A 229 -12.19 -0.21 14.20
CA LEU A 229 -11.26 0.60 13.39
C LEU A 229 -11.74 0.69 11.94
N SER A 230 -12.15 -0.43 11.34
CA SER A 230 -12.76 -0.47 10.01
C SER A 230 -14.00 0.43 9.92
N SER A 231 -14.92 0.35 10.89
CA SER A 231 -16.11 1.20 10.93
C SER A 231 -15.81 2.71 11.06
N ASN A 232 -14.62 3.05 11.56
CA ASN A 232 -14.13 4.41 11.64
C ASN A 232 -13.42 4.89 10.36
N GLY A 233 -13.33 4.02 9.35
CA GLY A 233 -12.71 4.27 8.06
C GLY A 233 -11.21 3.99 8.00
N VAL A 234 -10.65 3.17 8.90
CA VAL A 234 -9.23 2.79 8.82
C VAL A 234 -9.01 1.87 7.62
N ASP A 235 -8.14 2.27 6.71
CA ASP A 235 -7.86 1.51 5.47
C ASP A 235 -6.77 0.45 5.71
N ALA A 236 -5.75 0.79 6.51
CA ALA A 236 -4.72 -0.17 6.89
C ALA A 236 -4.17 0.04 8.31
N TYR A 237 -3.79 -1.08 8.93
CA TYR A 237 -3.03 -1.16 10.17
C TYR A 237 -1.58 -1.58 9.87
N LEU A 238 -0.62 -0.78 10.33
CA LEU A 238 0.80 -0.95 10.06
C LEU A 238 1.55 -1.26 11.36
N SER A 239 2.42 -2.27 11.35
CA SER A 239 3.13 -2.76 12.54
C SER A 239 4.57 -3.21 12.28
N GLY A 240 5.33 -3.42 13.35
CA GLY A 240 6.67 -4.01 13.38
C GLY A 240 6.69 -5.22 14.32
N HIS A 241 7.62 -5.24 15.27
CA HIS A 241 7.74 -6.18 16.40
C HIS A 241 8.10 -7.62 16.05
N ASP A 242 7.58 -8.15 14.94
CA ASP A 242 7.75 -9.55 14.57
C ASP A 242 9.03 -9.82 13.78
N HIS A 243 9.77 -8.76 13.41
CA HIS A 243 11.04 -8.85 12.68
C HIS A 243 10.95 -9.68 11.39
N GLN A 244 9.79 -9.61 10.75
CA GLN A 244 9.40 -10.31 9.55
C GLN A 244 8.49 -9.40 8.73
N TYR A 245 8.44 -9.63 7.43
CA TYR A 245 7.41 -9.03 6.60
C TYR A 245 6.20 -9.96 6.53
N SER A 246 5.01 -9.41 6.72
CA SER A 246 3.75 -10.12 6.51
C SER A 246 2.72 -9.15 5.95
N ARG A 247 1.97 -9.61 4.95
CA ARG A 247 0.78 -8.93 4.44
C ARG A 247 -0.43 -9.84 4.59
N SER A 248 -1.43 -9.34 5.31
CA SER A 248 -2.74 -9.96 5.43
C SER A 248 -3.85 -8.91 5.38
N ALA A 249 -5.09 -9.35 5.51
CA ALA A 249 -6.24 -8.49 5.73
C ALA A 249 -7.11 -9.11 6.82
N ALA A 250 -7.67 -8.28 7.70
CA ALA A 250 -8.76 -8.68 8.57
C ALA A 250 -10.03 -8.84 7.72
N VAL A 251 -10.80 -9.91 7.93
CA VAL A 251 -12.00 -10.20 7.12
C VAL A 251 -13.24 -10.43 7.96
N ASP A 252 -14.41 -10.13 7.38
CA ASP A 252 -15.72 -10.63 7.81
C ASP A 252 -16.32 -11.43 6.64
N GLY A 253 -16.24 -12.77 6.73
CA GLY A 253 -16.46 -13.61 5.56
C GLY A 253 -15.36 -13.39 4.51
N GLN A 254 -15.74 -12.92 3.31
CA GLN A 254 -14.80 -12.55 2.26
C GLN A 254 -14.50 -11.05 2.23
N ASP A 255 -15.30 -10.21 2.90
CA ASP A 255 -15.12 -8.76 2.85
C ASP A 255 -13.90 -8.34 3.68
N VAL A 256 -13.01 -7.55 3.09
CA VAL A 256 -11.86 -6.99 3.81
C VAL A 256 -12.33 -5.84 4.71
N LEU A 257 -12.10 -5.98 6.01
CA LEU A 257 -12.35 -4.93 6.99
C LEU A 257 -11.27 -3.85 6.94
N LEU A 258 -10.00 -4.28 6.91
CA LEU A 258 -8.83 -3.42 6.74
C LEU A 258 -7.61 -4.27 6.33
N HIS A 259 -6.66 -3.62 5.66
CA HIS A 259 -5.37 -4.25 5.35
C HIS A 259 -4.46 -4.27 6.58
N HIS A 260 -3.71 -5.36 6.77
CA HIS A 260 -2.78 -5.53 7.88
C HIS A 260 -1.37 -5.80 7.36
N PHE A 261 -0.40 -5.01 7.84
CA PHE A 261 0.99 -5.12 7.42
C PHE A 261 1.93 -5.17 8.62
N VAL A 262 2.88 -6.10 8.56
CA VAL A 262 4.08 -6.14 9.39
C VAL A 262 5.25 -5.73 8.49
N ALA A 263 5.95 -4.65 8.82
CA ALA A 263 6.80 -3.89 7.91
C ALA A 263 8.23 -4.44 7.69
N GLY A 264 8.54 -5.63 8.19
CA GLY A 264 9.90 -6.21 8.11
C GLY A 264 10.76 -5.90 9.33
N SER A 265 12.08 -6.02 9.17
CA SER A 265 13.08 -5.78 10.22
C SER A 265 14.22 -4.92 9.68
N ASN A 266 14.76 -4.03 10.51
CA ASN A 266 16.00 -3.29 10.23
C ASN A 266 17.06 -3.53 11.31
N ALA A 267 16.94 -4.68 11.98
CA ALA A 267 17.79 -5.13 13.08
C ALA A 267 18.40 -6.50 12.82
N GLU A 268 19.44 -6.85 13.58
CA GLU A 268 20.19 -8.12 13.48
C GLU A 268 19.44 -9.30 14.13
N LYS A 269 18.11 -9.21 14.19
CA LYS A 269 17.20 -10.15 14.83
C LYS A 269 16.09 -10.45 13.83
N TYR A 270 15.86 -11.74 13.60
CA TYR A 270 14.80 -12.24 12.73
C TYR A 270 14.09 -13.34 13.49
N TYR A 271 12.77 -13.25 13.56
CA TYR A 271 12.00 -14.30 14.19
C TYR A 271 11.65 -15.39 13.18
N ARG A 272 11.28 -16.53 13.75
CA ARG A 272 10.73 -17.65 12.99
C ARG A 272 9.24 -17.44 12.78
N PHE A 273 8.72 -18.06 11.74
CA PHE A 273 7.29 -18.08 11.47
C PHE A 273 6.70 -19.17 12.35
N GLU A 274 6.05 -18.80 13.46
CA GLU A 274 5.55 -19.75 14.45
C GLU A 274 4.05 -19.98 14.34
N ASN A 275 3.28 -18.94 14.01
CA ASN A 275 1.83 -18.96 14.04
C ASN A 275 1.21 -18.97 12.64
N GLU A 276 0.27 -19.88 12.40
CA GLU A 276 -0.53 -19.92 11.16
C GLU A 276 -1.42 -18.66 11.00
N PHE A 277 -1.96 -18.46 9.80
CA PHE A 277 -2.99 -17.45 9.57
C PHE A 277 -4.33 -17.89 10.19
N ASN A 278 -5.00 -16.98 10.89
CA ASN A 278 -6.24 -17.24 11.62
C ASN A 278 -7.44 -17.39 10.67
N VAL A 279 -7.82 -18.64 10.41
CA VAL A 279 -8.93 -18.97 9.51
C VAL A 279 -10.23 -18.31 9.96
N GLY A 280 -10.84 -17.54 9.06
CA GLY A 280 -12.11 -16.85 9.30
C GLY A 280 -11.97 -15.46 9.94
N GLU A 281 -10.77 -15.07 10.38
CA GLU A 281 -10.47 -13.72 10.87
C GLU A 281 -9.51 -12.95 9.95
N GLU A 282 -8.63 -13.67 9.26
CA GLU A 282 -7.70 -13.07 8.31
C GLU A 282 -7.48 -13.91 7.05
N VAL A 283 -7.03 -13.25 5.99
CA VAL A 283 -6.46 -13.89 4.80
C VAL A 283 -5.03 -13.42 4.62
N GLY A 284 -4.09 -14.37 4.68
CA GLY A 284 -2.67 -14.14 4.44
C GLY A 284 -2.33 -14.11 2.97
N ALA A 285 -1.56 -13.11 2.54
CA ALA A 285 -1.22 -12.93 1.13
C ALA A 285 0.29 -12.85 0.87
N ALA A 286 1.13 -12.47 1.84
CA ALA A 286 2.58 -12.55 1.67
C ALA A 286 3.28 -12.71 3.02
N LEU A 287 4.44 -13.36 3.01
CA LEU A 287 5.32 -13.51 4.18
C LEU A 287 6.76 -13.58 3.70
N GLU A 288 7.66 -12.83 4.35
CA GLU A 288 9.10 -12.96 4.14
C GLU A 288 9.84 -12.86 5.48
N ASN A 289 10.72 -13.82 5.76
CA ASN A 289 11.56 -13.86 6.96
C ASN A 289 13.04 -13.70 6.61
N ASN A 290 13.89 -13.45 7.62
CA ASN A 290 15.36 -13.40 7.46
C ASN A 290 15.85 -12.37 6.43
N LYS A 291 15.14 -11.24 6.29
CA LYS A 291 15.51 -10.12 5.43
C LYS A 291 15.51 -8.81 6.20
N VAL A 292 16.39 -7.91 5.78
CA VAL A 292 16.21 -6.50 6.08
C VAL A 292 15.24 -5.93 5.05
N GLY A 293 14.30 -5.10 5.47
CA GLY A 293 13.34 -4.52 4.54
C GLY A 293 12.69 -3.23 5.00
N TYR A 294 12.11 -2.55 4.01
CA TYR A 294 11.42 -1.29 4.18
C TYR A 294 10.31 -1.16 3.14
N SER A 295 9.33 -0.31 3.42
CA SER A 295 8.22 -0.08 2.48
C SER A 295 8.15 1.37 2.03
N VAL A 296 7.69 1.56 0.80
CA VAL A 296 7.24 2.84 0.25
C VAL A 296 5.76 2.70 -0.08
N VAL A 297 4.98 3.69 0.33
CA VAL A 297 3.54 3.75 0.11
C VAL A 297 3.24 4.96 -0.75
N ASP A 298 2.78 4.71 -1.98
CA ASP A 298 2.34 5.74 -2.91
C ASP A 298 0.83 5.95 -2.75
N ILE A 299 0.43 7.20 -2.58
CA ILE A 299 -0.97 7.64 -2.58
C ILE A 299 -1.24 8.33 -3.89
N ASP A 300 -2.30 7.93 -4.60
CA ASP A 300 -2.79 8.62 -5.81
C ASP A 300 -4.32 8.70 -5.79
N GLY A 301 -4.83 9.82 -5.28
CA GLY A 301 -6.27 9.99 -5.06
C GLY A 301 -6.81 8.88 -4.14
N PRO A 302 -7.79 8.08 -4.59
CA PRO A 302 -8.35 7.00 -3.77
C PRO A 302 -7.45 5.75 -3.72
N PHE A 303 -6.36 5.69 -4.50
CA PHE A 303 -5.49 4.52 -4.57
C PHE A 303 -4.33 4.60 -3.59
N VAL A 304 -4.01 3.45 -3.00
CA VAL A 304 -2.82 3.21 -2.17
C VAL A 304 -2.03 2.06 -2.78
N THR A 305 -0.80 2.32 -3.20
CA THR A 305 0.14 1.28 -3.64
C THR A 305 1.21 1.08 -2.57
N PHE A 306 1.21 -0.09 -1.94
CA PHE A 306 2.22 -0.50 -0.97
C PHE A 306 3.27 -1.35 -1.68
N THR A 307 4.54 -0.94 -1.65
CA THR A 307 5.67 -1.73 -2.16
C THR A 307 6.65 -2.03 -1.05
N TYR A 308 6.94 -3.32 -0.82
CA TYR A 308 7.95 -3.78 0.12
C TYR A 308 9.23 -4.16 -0.62
N TYR A 309 10.35 -3.61 -0.14
CA TYR A 309 11.69 -3.90 -0.63
C TYR A 309 12.45 -4.69 0.43
N SER A 310 13.18 -5.71 0.00
CA SER A 310 13.99 -6.51 0.91
C SER A 310 15.37 -6.81 0.35
N ALA A 311 16.31 -7.08 1.26
CA ALA A 311 17.68 -7.48 0.95
C ALA A 311 18.14 -8.54 1.95
N THR A 312 19.01 -9.43 1.50
CA THR A 312 19.65 -10.43 2.37
C THR A 312 20.67 -9.73 3.28
N PRO A 313 20.56 -9.84 4.60
CA PRO A 313 21.53 -9.25 5.54
C PRO A 313 22.92 -9.88 5.39
N PRO A 314 23.98 -9.19 5.83
CA PRO A 314 25.31 -9.76 5.87
C PRO A 314 25.36 -10.92 6.88
N ALA A 315 26.08 -11.99 6.55
CA ALA A 315 26.26 -13.14 7.46
C ALA A 315 27.10 -12.78 8.70
N SER A 316 27.91 -11.72 8.61
CA SER A 316 28.73 -11.20 9.69
C SER A 316 27.87 -10.53 10.76
N SER A 317 28.21 -10.75 12.03
CA SER A 317 27.64 -10.02 13.17
C SER A 317 28.49 -8.82 13.59
N ASP A 318 29.49 -8.42 12.79
CA ASP A 318 30.32 -7.25 13.08
C ASP A 318 29.54 -5.97 12.76
N PHE A 319 29.08 -5.28 13.80
CA PHE A 319 28.32 -4.03 13.70
C PHE A 319 29.14 -2.85 13.14
N LEU A 320 30.47 -3.01 12.99
CA LEU A 320 31.36 -2.01 12.37
C LEU A 320 31.54 -2.23 10.86
N GLU A 321 31.17 -3.39 10.35
CA GLU A 321 31.28 -3.70 8.93
C GLU A 321 30.28 -2.88 8.12
N THR A 322 30.71 -2.37 6.96
CA THR A 322 29.82 -1.75 5.99
C THR A 322 29.06 -2.80 5.21
N TRP A 323 27.76 -2.61 5.02
CA TRP A 323 26.92 -3.49 4.22
C TRP A 323 26.34 -2.73 3.01
N GLU A 324 26.54 -3.30 1.82
CA GLU A 324 25.96 -2.82 0.56
C GLU A 324 24.84 -3.78 0.13
N PRO A 325 23.56 -3.47 0.41
CA PRO A 325 22.44 -4.32 0.06
C PRO A 325 22.13 -4.38 -1.43
N GLU A 326 21.75 -5.57 -1.90
CA GLU A 326 21.05 -5.76 -3.17
C GLU A 326 19.54 -5.80 -2.90
N TRP A 327 18.87 -4.67 -3.14
CA TRP A 327 17.43 -4.54 -2.91
C TRP A 327 16.61 -5.14 -4.06
N ALA A 328 15.58 -5.90 -3.71
CA ALA A 328 14.55 -6.38 -4.63
C ALA A 328 13.16 -5.95 -4.15
N VAL A 329 12.20 -5.84 -5.08
CA VAL A 329 10.78 -5.77 -4.72
C VAL A 329 10.35 -7.18 -4.34
N ALA A 330 10.00 -7.37 -3.08
CA ALA A 330 9.59 -8.68 -2.55
C ALA A 330 8.06 -8.83 -2.52
N ASP A 331 7.33 -7.72 -2.39
CA ASP A 331 5.87 -7.71 -2.45
C ASP A 331 5.35 -6.36 -2.91
N ARG A 332 4.19 -6.36 -3.58
CA ARG A 332 3.47 -5.15 -3.98
C ARG A 332 1.98 -5.44 -3.98
N THR A 333 1.20 -4.49 -3.46
CA THR A 333 -0.26 -4.50 -3.58
C THR A 333 -0.78 -3.09 -3.82
N THR A 334 -1.93 -2.99 -4.50
CA THR A 334 -2.67 -1.73 -4.61
C THR A 334 -4.13 -1.97 -4.22
N PHE A 335 -4.64 -1.11 -3.35
CA PHE A 335 -6.05 -1.08 -2.94
C PHE A 335 -6.60 0.34 -3.09
N SER A 336 -7.92 0.48 -2.98
CA SER A 336 -8.60 1.76 -3.18
C SER A 336 -9.71 1.97 -2.18
N THR A 337 -9.98 3.23 -1.84
CA THR A 337 -11.07 3.63 -0.94
C THR A 337 -12.39 3.85 -1.67
N ASN A 338 -12.38 3.80 -3.01
CA ASN A 338 -13.59 3.89 -3.84
C ASN A 338 -13.96 2.58 -4.53
N GLY A 339 -13.29 1.47 -4.23
CA GLY A 339 -13.62 0.14 -4.68
C GLY A 339 -13.78 -0.81 -3.50
N HIS A 340 -14.06 -2.08 -3.80
CA HIS A 340 -14.23 -3.12 -2.78
C HIS A 340 -13.02 -4.07 -2.76
N SER A 341 -12.72 -4.65 -1.60
CA SER A 341 -11.61 -5.56 -1.41
C SER A 341 -12.09 -6.85 -0.75
N TYR A 342 -11.61 -7.99 -1.25
CA TYR A 342 -12.02 -9.30 -0.80
C TYR A 342 -10.83 -10.21 -0.45
N GLY A 343 -10.92 -10.92 0.67
CA GLY A 343 -9.99 -11.98 1.05
C GLY A 343 -10.49 -13.34 0.55
N ILE A 344 -9.71 -13.99 -0.31
CA ILE A 344 -10.07 -15.27 -0.96
C ILE A 344 -9.01 -16.31 -0.66
N ASN A 345 -9.36 -17.34 0.11
CA ASN A 345 -8.42 -18.41 0.43
C ASN A 345 -8.06 -19.24 -0.80
N ALA A 346 -6.91 -19.92 -0.75
CA ALA A 346 -6.55 -20.87 -1.80
C ALA A 346 -7.61 -21.96 -1.93
N GLY A 347 -8.06 -22.18 -3.17
CA GLY A 347 -9.14 -23.09 -3.54
C GLY A 347 -10.53 -22.46 -3.50
N GLU A 348 -10.70 -21.20 -3.11
CA GLU A 348 -12.01 -20.52 -3.11
C GLU A 348 -12.32 -19.84 -4.45
N SER A 349 -13.62 -19.66 -4.70
CA SER A 349 -14.15 -19.09 -5.94
C SER A 349 -14.05 -17.56 -5.95
N TYR A 350 -13.74 -16.98 -7.11
CA TYR A 350 -13.87 -15.55 -7.39
C TYR A 350 -15.26 -15.16 -7.90
N ALA A 351 -16.12 -16.15 -8.21
CA ALA A 351 -17.47 -15.86 -8.71
C ALA A 351 -18.29 -15.03 -7.71
N GLY A 352 -18.88 -13.93 -8.18
CA GLY A 352 -19.73 -13.03 -7.40
C GLY A 352 -18.98 -11.91 -6.69
N LEU A 353 -17.65 -11.81 -6.84
CA LEU A 353 -16.92 -10.62 -6.37
C LEU A 353 -17.25 -9.44 -7.27
N ASP A 354 -17.70 -8.34 -6.69
CA ASP A 354 -18.18 -7.19 -7.44
C ASP A 354 -17.76 -5.86 -6.84
N SER A 355 -17.82 -4.82 -7.66
CA SER A 355 -17.67 -3.45 -7.21
C SER A 355 -18.43 -2.54 -8.15
N SER A 356 -18.87 -1.38 -7.65
CA SER A 356 -19.47 -0.35 -8.48
C SER A 356 -19.06 1.04 -8.03
N ILE A 357 -19.05 1.95 -8.98
CA ILE A 357 -18.92 3.39 -8.75
C ILE A 357 -20.18 4.07 -9.28
N ALA A 358 -20.72 5.01 -8.50
CA ALA A 358 -21.91 5.75 -8.90
C ALA A 358 -21.57 6.90 -9.85
N ALA A 359 -22.51 7.29 -10.71
CA ALA A 359 -22.37 8.48 -11.54
C ALA A 359 -22.31 9.75 -10.68
N GLY A 360 -21.43 10.68 -11.04
CA GLY A 360 -21.14 11.89 -10.25
C GLY A 360 -19.64 12.11 -10.08
N ASP A 361 -19.23 13.33 -9.71
CA ASP A 361 -17.82 13.68 -9.46
C ASP A 361 -16.83 13.28 -10.59
N GLY A 362 -17.32 13.27 -11.83
CA GLY A 362 -16.56 12.90 -13.03
C GLY A 362 -16.75 11.45 -13.48
N PHE A 363 -17.36 10.59 -12.66
CA PHE A 363 -17.72 9.22 -13.02
C PHE A 363 -19.04 9.16 -13.80
N ILE A 364 -19.12 8.23 -14.76
CA ILE A 364 -20.35 7.95 -15.51
C ILE A 364 -21.23 6.89 -14.86
N GLY A 365 -20.68 6.13 -13.91
CA GLY A 365 -21.36 5.07 -13.19
C GLY A 365 -21.13 3.73 -13.88
N THR A 366 -20.44 2.82 -13.19
CA THR A 366 -20.00 1.53 -13.75
C THR A 366 -20.04 0.44 -12.68
N GLN A 367 -20.36 -0.78 -13.09
CA GLN A 367 -20.31 -1.98 -12.26
C GLN A 367 -19.34 -2.99 -12.88
N ALA A 368 -18.58 -3.68 -12.05
CA ALA A 368 -17.76 -4.81 -12.43
C ALA A 368 -18.11 -6.02 -11.57
N GLU A 369 -18.07 -7.21 -12.16
CA GLU A 369 -18.26 -8.49 -11.46
C GLU A 369 -17.31 -9.54 -12.05
N ILE A 370 -16.74 -10.37 -11.17
CA ILE A 370 -16.09 -11.61 -11.58
C ILE A 370 -17.17 -12.71 -11.62
N LEU A 371 -17.51 -13.19 -12.81
CA LEU A 371 -18.59 -14.18 -13.01
C LEU A 371 -18.14 -15.60 -12.68
N ALA A 372 -16.85 -15.89 -12.84
CA ALA A 372 -16.24 -17.19 -12.58
C ALA A 372 -14.73 -17.05 -12.43
N GLY A 373 -14.11 -18.05 -11.81
CA GLY A 373 -12.68 -18.08 -11.51
C GLY A 373 -12.46 -18.72 -10.15
N GLN A 374 -11.26 -19.19 -9.89
CA GLN A 374 -10.88 -19.81 -8.63
C GLN A 374 -9.45 -19.43 -8.31
N ASN A 375 -9.17 -19.21 -7.03
CA ASN A 375 -7.80 -19.09 -6.54
C ASN A 375 -7.16 -20.49 -6.54
N LEU A 376 -6.47 -20.89 -7.60
CA LEU A 376 -5.87 -22.23 -7.74
C LEU A 376 -4.42 -22.25 -7.30
N ASP A 377 -3.71 -21.17 -7.60
CA ASP A 377 -2.33 -20.95 -7.23
C ASP A 377 -2.29 -20.22 -5.88
N GLY A 378 -1.82 -20.95 -4.86
CA GLY A 378 -1.62 -20.42 -3.53
C GLY A 378 -0.17 -20.63 -3.16
N ARG A 379 0.59 -19.53 -3.07
CA ARG A 379 1.92 -19.53 -2.45
C ARG A 379 1.87 -20.25 -1.11
N THR A 380 2.85 -21.10 -0.83
CA THR A 380 2.89 -21.86 0.42
C THR A 380 3.91 -21.26 1.37
N VAL A 381 3.56 -21.20 2.65
CA VAL A 381 4.47 -20.89 3.75
C VAL A 381 4.49 -22.05 4.73
N THR A 382 5.63 -22.33 5.35
CA THR A 382 5.78 -23.41 6.33
C THR A 382 6.31 -22.84 7.63
N THR A 383 5.59 -23.06 8.74
CA THR A 383 6.03 -22.62 10.06
C THR A 383 7.34 -23.31 10.46
N GLU A 384 8.16 -22.62 11.25
CA GLU A 384 9.45 -23.07 11.76
C GLU A 384 9.44 -23.04 13.30
N PRO A 385 8.59 -23.85 13.97
CA PRO A 385 8.50 -23.83 15.43
C PRO A 385 9.79 -24.29 16.11
N ASP A 386 9.99 -23.86 17.36
CA ASP A 386 11.14 -24.27 18.19
C ASP A 386 11.20 -25.79 18.45
N SER A 387 10.06 -26.47 18.40
CA SER A 387 9.98 -27.92 18.48
C SER A 387 8.75 -28.44 17.75
N GLY A 388 8.86 -29.63 17.15
CA GLY A 388 7.79 -30.24 16.36
C GLY A 388 7.97 -30.04 14.86
N ASP A 389 7.01 -30.56 14.10
CA ASP A 389 6.98 -30.40 12.65
C ASP A 389 6.35 -29.06 12.28
N GLY A 390 6.93 -28.38 11.29
CA GLY A 390 6.34 -27.19 10.70
C GLY A 390 5.02 -27.49 9.99
N ILE A 391 4.11 -26.53 10.02
CA ILE A 391 2.80 -26.60 9.39
C ILE A 391 2.86 -25.80 8.09
N THR A 392 2.51 -26.44 6.97
CA THR A 392 2.47 -25.77 5.67
C THR A 392 1.06 -25.29 5.37
N GLN A 393 0.91 -23.99 5.14
CA GLN A 393 -0.35 -23.34 4.78
C GLN A 393 -0.24 -22.72 3.39
N LYS A 394 -1.33 -22.78 2.62
CA LYS A 394 -1.46 -21.99 1.40
C LYS A 394 -1.97 -20.60 1.74
N LEU A 395 -1.30 -19.60 1.20
CA LEU A 395 -1.73 -18.22 1.23
C LEU A 395 -2.91 -18.02 0.27
N GLY A 396 -3.78 -17.07 0.63
CA GLY A 396 -4.86 -16.60 -0.21
C GLY A 396 -4.48 -15.35 -0.99
N ASN A 397 -5.47 -14.81 -1.69
CA ASN A 397 -5.38 -13.57 -2.45
C ASN A 397 -6.25 -12.50 -1.79
N ILE A 398 -5.78 -11.26 -1.83
CA ILE A 398 -6.58 -10.09 -1.45
C ILE A 398 -6.90 -9.37 -2.74
N VAL A 399 -8.10 -9.61 -3.28
CA VAL A 399 -8.57 -9.07 -4.55
C VAL A 399 -9.07 -7.65 -4.31
N ASN A 400 -8.50 -6.67 -5.02
CA ASN A 400 -8.81 -5.26 -4.82
C ASN A 400 -9.39 -4.65 -6.10
N PHE A 401 -10.58 -4.08 -5.98
CA PHE A 401 -11.21 -3.25 -7.00
C PHE A 401 -10.90 -1.76 -6.70
N GLY A 402 -10.90 -0.94 -7.73
CA GLY A 402 -10.82 0.51 -7.60
C GLY A 402 -11.23 1.20 -8.88
N TRP A 403 -11.61 2.48 -8.80
CA TRP A 403 -12.20 3.17 -9.94
C TRP A 403 -11.49 4.48 -10.26
N ARG A 404 -11.28 4.74 -11.55
CA ARG A 404 -10.90 6.05 -12.10
C ARG A 404 -11.96 6.50 -13.09
N ALA A 405 -12.22 7.80 -13.12
CA ALA A 405 -13.17 8.39 -14.05
C ALA A 405 -12.78 8.06 -15.50
N ASN A 406 -13.78 7.89 -16.35
CA ASN A 406 -13.57 7.60 -17.76
C ASN A 406 -12.76 8.70 -18.47
N THR A 407 -12.14 8.34 -19.58
CA THR A 407 -11.46 9.27 -20.50
C THR A 407 -12.14 9.23 -21.88
N ASP A 408 -11.82 10.19 -22.74
CA ASP A 408 -12.44 10.31 -24.06
C ASP A 408 -12.37 8.99 -24.85
N GLY A 409 -13.53 8.50 -25.29
CA GLY A 409 -13.65 7.25 -26.08
C GLY A 409 -13.95 5.99 -25.25
N LEU A 410 -14.00 6.09 -23.92
CA LEU A 410 -14.43 5.00 -23.05
C LEU A 410 -15.94 5.09 -22.72
N HIS A 411 -16.58 3.93 -22.71
CA HIS A 411 -18.01 3.72 -22.42
C HIS A 411 -18.26 3.14 -21.01
N SER A 412 -17.20 3.07 -20.20
CA SER A 412 -17.24 2.78 -18.78
C SER A 412 -16.22 3.67 -18.05
N ASP A 413 -16.35 3.77 -16.74
CA ASP A 413 -15.25 4.17 -15.87
C ASP A 413 -14.14 3.11 -15.95
N ILE A 414 -12.92 3.51 -15.58
CA ILE A 414 -11.75 2.63 -15.62
C ILE A 414 -11.70 1.85 -14.31
N LEU A 415 -11.88 0.53 -14.41
CA LEU A 415 -11.67 -0.40 -13.32
C LEU A 415 -10.17 -0.66 -13.15
N TYR A 416 -9.67 -0.56 -11.93
CA TYR A 416 -8.48 -1.28 -11.48
C TYR A 416 -8.92 -2.59 -10.80
N LEU A 417 -8.28 -3.70 -11.15
CA LEU A 417 -8.48 -4.99 -10.52
C LEU A 417 -7.12 -5.66 -10.32
N GLY A 418 -6.78 -6.01 -9.08
CA GLY A 418 -5.50 -6.66 -8.79
C GLY A 418 -5.48 -7.48 -7.51
N GLY A 419 -4.32 -8.09 -7.22
CA GLY A 419 -4.10 -8.93 -6.05
C GLY A 419 -4.45 -10.40 -6.24
N MET A 420 -4.68 -10.82 -7.50
CA MET A 420 -4.83 -12.23 -7.90
C MET A 420 -3.55 -12.83 -8.50
N ASP A 421 -2.46 -12.04 -8.61
CA ASP A 421 -1.19 -12.49 -9.15
C ASP A 421 -0.23 -12.92 -8.03
N ASP A 422 0.49 -14.01 -8.26
CA ASP A 422 1.39 -14.61 -7.28
C ASP A 422 2.86 -14.23 -7.47
N GLN A 423 3.22 -13.73 -8.65
CA GLN A 423 4.62 -13.49 -9.05
C GLN A 423 4.96 -12.02 -9.27
N LEU A 424 4.03 -11.08 -8.99
CA LEU A 424 4.19 -9.65 -9.23
C LEU A 424 4.38 -9.30 -10.72
N ASP A 425 3.95 -10.18 -11.62
CA ASP A 425 4.01 -10.01 -13.08
C ASP A 425 2.63 -9.72 -13.69
N GLY A 426 1.60 -9.61 -12.85
CA GLY A 426 0.22 -9.35 -13.26
C GLY A 426 -0.49 -10.54 -13.92
N VAL A 427 0.11 -11.74 -13.92
CA VAL A 427 -0.55 -12.98 -14.35
C VAL A 427 -1.32 -13.58 -13.18
N ALA A 428 -2.59 -13.88 -13.39
CA ALA A 428 -3.46 -14.53 -12.41
C ALA A 428 -3.98 -15.87 -12.94
N ASP A 429 -4.62 -16.65 -12.06
CA ASP A 429 -5.46 -17.77 -12.50
C ASP A 429 -6.59 -17.29 -13.43
N PRO A 430 -7.00 -18.08 -14.44
CA PRO A 430 -8.08 -17.68 -15.34
C PRO A 430 -9.39 -17.35 -14.61
N PHE A 431 -9.96 -16.19 -14.94
CA PHE A 431 -11.24 -15.71 -14.42
C PHE A 431 -12.07 -15.03 -15.51
N VAL A 432 -13.33 -14.76 -15.21
CA VAL A 432 -14.28 -14.12 -16.13
C VAL A 432 -14.66 -12.77 -15.57
N LEU A 433 -14.19 -11.70 -16.20
CA LEU A 433 -14.53 -10.33 -15.82
C LEU A 433 -15.68 -9.82 -16.69
N ALA A 434 -16.68 -9.23 -16.06
CA ALA A 434 -17.75 -8.48 -16.72
C ALA A 434 -17.74 -7.02 -16.24
N LEU A 435 -17.88 -6.08 -17.17
CA LEU A 435 -18.10 -4.65 -16.91
C LEU A 435 -19.41 -4.21 -17.55
N SER A 436 -20.18 -3.40 -16.82
CA SER A 436 -21.29 -2.67 -17.41
C SER A 436 -20.80 -1.49 -18.26
N TYR A 437 -21.65 -1.00 -19.15
CA TYR A 437 -21.41 0.22 -19.92
C TYR A 437 -22.64 1.13 -19.94
N GLY A 438 -22.41 2.43 -20.13
CA GLY A 438 -23.48 3.41 -20.26
C GLY A 438 -24.16 3.35 -21.63
N GLU A 439 -25.48 3.45 -21.66
CA GLU A 439 -26.29 3.46 -22.88
C GLU A 439 -26.22 4.79 -23.67
N ASP A 440 -25.31 5.73 -23.39
CA ASP A 440 -25.34 7.02 -24.10
C ASP A 440 -24.92 6.88 -25.58
N VAL A 441 -25.96 6.88 -26.42
CA VAL A 441 -26.06 6.24 -27.75
C VAL A 441 -25.46 7.09 -28.88
N ALA A 442 -24.34 6.63 -29.43
CA ALA A 442 -23.96 6.89 -30.84
C ALA A 442 -23.05 5.78 -31.43
N VAL A 443 -22.93 4.65 -30.74
CA VAL A 443 -22.04 3.54 -31.07
C VAL A 443 -22.87 2.27 -31.22
N ASP A 444 -22.54 1.46 -32.23
CA ASP A 444 -23.09 0.12 -32.37
C ASP A 444 -22.55 -0.76 -31.23
N GLU A 445 -23.41 -1.15 -30.29
CA GLU A 445 -23.05 -1.93 -29.11
C GLU A 445 -22.37 -3.25 -29.45
N SER A 446 -22.64 -3.81 -30.64
CA SER A 446 -21.95 -5.02 -31.11
C SER A 446 -20.44 -4.83 -31.32
N LEU A 447 -19.94 -3.59 -31.28
CA LEU A 447 -18.53 -3.20 -31.35
C LEU A 447 -17.88 -3.00 -29.98
N LEU A 448 -18.65 -3.00 -28.88
CA LEU A 448 -18.09 -2.78 -27.54
C LEU A 448 -17.29 -3.99 -27.08
N ARG A 449 -16.12 -3.73 -26.50
CA ARG A 449 -15.18 -4.75 -26.03
C ARG A 449 -14.66 -4.37 -24.66
N LEU A 450 -14.32 -5.39 -23.87
CA LEU A 450 -13.50 -5.22 -22.68
C LEU A 450 -12.05 -4.97 -23.12
N MET A 451 -11.54 -3.81 -22.74
CA MET A 451 -10.18 -3.36 -23.04
C MET A 451 -9.30 -3.49 -21.82
N TYR A 452 -8.01 -3.69 -22.05
CA TYR A 452 -6.95 -3.75 -21.04
C TYR A 452 -5.91 -2.67 -21.35
N LEU A 453 -5.47 -1.94 -20.31
CA LEU A 453 -4.47 -0.90 -20.47
C LEU A 453 -3.06 -1.49 -20.32
N VAL A 454 -2.24 -1.36 -21.36
CA VAL A 454 -0.83 -1.78 -21.36
C VAL A 454 0.02 -0.68 -22.00
N ASP A 455 1.11 -0.28 -21.33
CA ASP A 455 2.03 0.75 -21.82
C ASP A 455 1.34 2.07 -22.25
N GLY A 456 0.22 2.42 -21.61
CA GLY A 456 -0.57 3.62 -21.91
C GLY A 456 -1.54 3.48 -23.09
N GLU A 457 -1.64 2.30 -23.70
CA GLU A 457 -2.51 2.01 -24.82
C GLU A 457 -3.57 0.97 -24.44
N TRP A 458 -4.79 1.16 -24.93
CA TRP A 458 -5.89 0.21 -24.74
C TRP A 458 -5.85 -0.89 -25.81
N VAL A 459 -5.68 -2.14 -25.36
CA VAL A 459 -5.75 -3.34 -26.23
C VAL A 459 -6.95 -4.19 -25.86
N LEU A 460 -7.36 -5.11 -26.73
CA LEU A 460 -8.42 -6.05 -26.39
C LEU A 460 -7.96 -6.93 -25.21
N ALA A 461 -8.75 -7.05 -24.15
CA ALA A 461 -8.30 -7.70 -22.92
C ALA A 461 -7.78 -9.13 -23.12
N VAL A 462 -8.43 -9.91 -24.00
CA VAL A 462 -8.01 -11.29 -24.31
C VAL A 462 -6.70 -11.37 -25.11
N GLU A 463 -6.25 -10.29 -25.75
CA GLU A 463 -4.94 -10.27 -26.42
C GLU A 463 -3.79 -10.12 -25.43
N ALA A 464 -4.07 -9.61 -24.23
CA ALA A 464 -3.10 -9.54 -23.15
C ALA A 464 -2.88 -10.90 -22.48
N ASN A 465 -3.76 -11.89 -22.69
CA ASN A 465 -3.66 -13.17 -22.00
C ASN A 465 -2.32 -13.88 -22.25
N THR A 466 -1.89 -14.70 -21.30
CA THR A 466 -0.67 -15.51 -21.48
C THR A 466 -0.84 -16.56 -22.58
N GLU A 467 -2.07 -17.04 -22.76
CA GLU A 467 -2.46 -18.00 -23.78
C GLU A 467 -3.93 -17.84 -24.21
N GLY A 468 -4.46 -18.84 -24.94
CA GLY A 468 -5.79 -18.78 -25.52
C GLY A 468 -5.79 -18.12 -26.89
N THR A 469 -6.91 -18.27 -27.61
CA THR A 469 -7.12 -17.65 -28.92
C THR A 469 -8.34 -16.75 -28.83
N PRO A 470 -8.25 -15.46 -29.20
CA PRO A 470 -9.38 -14.56 -29.19
C PRO A 470 -10.59 -15.14 -29.94
N PHE A 471 -11.70 -15.33 -29.25
CA PHE A 471 -12.96 -15.83 -29.83
C PHE A 471 -14.13 -14.97 -29.36
N PHE A 472 -14.79 -14.29 -30.30
CA PHE A 472 -15.91 -13.40 -30.00
C PHE A 472 -17.24 -14.15 -29.97
N VAL A 473 -18.07 -13.82 -28.98
CA VAL A 473 -19.45 -14.29 -28.82
C VAL A 473 -20.38 -13.09 -28.68
N SER A 474 -21.46 -13.08 -29.46
CA SER A 474 -22.57 -12.15 -29.24
C SER A 474 -23.55 -12.77 -28.24
N GLY A 475 -23.63 -12.20 -27.04
CA GLY A 475 -24.50 -12.64 -25.97
C GLY A 475 -23.80 -12.82 -24.62
N ALA A 476 -24.57 -13.27 -23.63
CA ALA A 476 -24.10 -13.55 -22.28
C ALA A 476 -22.98 -14.61 -22.24
N TRP A 477 -22.15 -14.52 -21.20
CA TRP A 477 -21.16 -15.55 -20.90
C TRP A 477 -21.82 -16.91 -20.61
N ASN A 478 -21.09 -17.99 -20.91
CA ASN A 478 -21.46 -19.37 -20.61
C ASN A 478 -20.26 -20.12 -20.07
N ALA A 479 -20.46 -20.99 -19.08
CA ALA A 479 -19.40 -21.76 -18.42
C ALA A 479 -18.58 -22.69 -19.34
N THR A 480 -19.01 -22.92 -20.58
CA THR A 480 -18.24 -23.67 -21.59
C THR A 480 -17.18 -22.83 -22.31
N TYR A 481 -17.18 -21.52 -22.12
CA TYR A 481 -16.24 -20.60 -22.74
C TYR A 481 -14.92 -20.57 -21.97
N GLY A 482 -13.83 -20.93 -22.65
CA GLY A 482 -12.49 -20.95 -22.09
C GLY A 482 -11.72 -19.64 -22.28
N LEU A 483 -10.50 -19.61 -21.72
CA LEU A 483 -9.57 -18.48 -21.80
C LEU A 483 -9.41 -17.95 -23.23
N GLY A 484 -9.50 -16.63 -23.40
CA GLY A 484 -9.48 -15.95 -24.69
C GLY A 484 -10.86 -15.75 -25.33
N THR A 485 -11.92 -16.33 -24.77
CA THR A 485 -13.29 -16.04 -25.21
C THR A 485 -13.77 -14.72 -24.62
N TYR A 486 -14.45 -13.90 -25.41
CA TYR A 486 -15.00 -12.61 -24.98
C TYR A 486 -16.31 -12.32 -25.70
N GLY A 487 -17.10 -11.39 -25.15
CA GLY A 487 -18.39 -11.07 -25.73
C GLY A 487 -19.01 -9.79 -25.23
N VAL A 488 -20.14 -9.45 -25.84
CA VAL A 488 -21.02 -8.38 -25.44
C VAL A 488 -22.44 -8.92 -25.28
N ASP A 489 -23.02 -8.68 -24.12
CA ASP A 489 -24.41 -8.95 -23.79
C ASP A 489 -25.19 -7.64 -23.82
N THR A 490 -25.80 -7.35 -24.97
CA THR A 490 -26.62 -6.15 -25.18
C THR A 490 -27.99 -6.25 -24.51
N VAL A 491 -28.34 -7.38 -23.89
CA VAL A 491 -29.58 -7.50 -23.11
C VAL A 491 -29.39 -6.95 -21.70
N ASN A 492 -28.19 -7.12 -21.15
CA ASN A 492 -27.84 -6.71 -19.78
C ASN A 492 -26.83 -5.55 -19.73
N ASN A 493 -26.47 -4.98 -20.88
CA ASN A 493 -25.49 -3.91 -21.04
C ASN A 493 -24.12 -4.23 -20.42
N GLN A 494 -23.62 -5.42 -20.72
CA GLN A 494 -22.33 -5.90 -20.22
C GLN A 494 -21.40 -6.31 -21.35
N VAL A 495 -20.10 -6.04 -21.17
CA VAL A 495 -19.04 -6.73 -21.90
C VAL A 495 -18.32 -7.67 -20.95
N TRP A 496 -17.88 -8.81 -21.45
CA TRP A 496 -17.18 -9.80 -20.63
C TRP A 496 -16.03 -10.44 -21.39
N ALA A 497 -15.04 -10.94 -20.64
CA ALA A 497 -13.93 -11.71 -21.18
C ALA A 497 -13.42 -12.75 -20.19
N VAL A 498 -12.98 -13.90 -20.71
CA VAL A 498 -12.21 -14.90 -19.96
C VAL A 498 -10.73 -14.54 -20.10
N ILE A 499 -10.12 -14.11 -18.98
CA ILE A 499 -8.78 -13.49 -18.93
C ILE A 499 -7.93 -14.05 -17.78
N ASP A 500 -6.63 -13.77 -17.80
CA ASP A 500 -5.65 -14.20 -16.79
C ASP A 500 -4.76 -13.03 -16.32
N ARG A 501 -5.32 -11.80 -16.32
CA ARG A 501 -4.58 -10.56 -16.07
C ARG A 501 -5.17 -9.71 -14.96
N ASN A 502 -4.30 -9.21 -14.09
CA ASN A 502 -4.56 -8.04 -13.24
C ASN A 502 -4.23 -6.76 -14.01
N GLY A 503 -4.85 -5.65 -13.65
CA GLY A 503 -4.51 -4.33 -14.18
C GLY A 503 -5.72 -3.42 -14.31
N GLN A 504 -5.74 -2.63 -15.38
CA GLN A 504 -6.82 -1.68 -15.64
C GLN A 504 -7.66 -2.09 -16.83
N PHE A 505 -8.98 -1.99 -16.66
CA PHE A 505 -9.97 -2.41 -17.62
C PHE A 505 -11.00 -1.31 -17.87
N ALA A 506 -11.48 -1.22 -19.10
CA ALA A 506 -12.56 -0.33 -19.47
C ALA A 506 -13.33 -0.88 -20.67
N VAL A 507 -14.48 -0.31 -20.96
CA VAL A 507 -15.27 -0.62 -22.15
C VAL A 507 -14.97 0.41 -23.24
N ALA A 508 -14.61 -0.06 -24.43
CA ALA A 508 -14.45 0.81 -25.59
C ALA A 508 -15.03 0.17 -26.85
N ALA A 509 -15.36 1.01 -27.84
CA ALA A 509 -15.77 0.53 -29.15
C ALA A 509 -14.54 0.18 -29.99
N VAL A 510 -14.43 -1.07 -30.44
CA VAL A 510 -13.42 -1.48 -31.41
C VAL A 510 -14.10 -1.56 -32.77
N PRO A 511 -13.76 -0.69 -33.73
CA PRO A 511 -14.34 -0.77 -35.07
C PRO A 511 -14.14 -2.17 -35.64
N GLU A 512 -15.18 -2.73 -36.26
CA GLU A 512 -15.06 -3.93 -37.09
C GLU A 512 -13.79 -3.81 -37.97
N PRO A 513 -13.02 -4.89 -38.19
CA PRO A 513 -11.89 -4.88 -39.09
C PRO A 513 -12.35 -4.68 -40.54
N SER A 514 -12.80 -3.47 -40.84
CA SER A 514 -13.02 -2.94 -42.16
C SER A 514 -11.73 -2.20 -42.56
N ALA A 515 -10.95 -2.87 -43.41
CA ALA A 515 -9.89 -2.26 -44.22
C ALA A 515 -8.61 -1.72 -43.57
N MET A 516 -8.39 -1.71 -42.24
CA MET A 516 -7.08 -1.32 -41.67
C MET A 516 -6.07 -2.49 -41.62
N ALA A 517 -6.52 -3.74 -41.49
CA ALA A 517 -5.66 -4.93 -41.62
C ALA A 517 -5.14 -5.17 -43.06
N LEU A 518 -5.67 -4.43 -44.05
CA LEU A 518 -5.16 -4.42 -45.43
C LEU A 518 -4.15 -3.29 -45.70
N MET A 519 -3.98 -2.32 -44.79
CA MET A 519 -2.95 -1.28 -44.92
C MET A 519 -1.61 -1.66 -44.29
N LEU A 520 -1.56 -2.55 -43.30
CA LEU A 520 -0.30 -3.00 -42.70
C LEU A 520 0.38 -4.17 -43.44
N CYS A 521 -0.35 -4.91 -44.29
CA CYS A 521 0.21 -6.01 -45.08
C CYS A 521 0.58 -5.64 -46.54
N GLY A 522 0.33 -4.39 -46.96
CA GLY A 522 0.44 -3.97 -48.37
C GLY A 522 1.74 -3.26 -48.80
N LEU A 523 2.66 -2.94 -47.89
CA LEU A 523 3.89 -2.18 -48.21
C LEU A 523 5.21 -2.93 -47.89
N GLY A 524 5.13 -4.21 -47.51
CA GLY A 524 6.29 -5.00 -47.08
C GLY A 524 6.88 -5.99 -48.10
N LEU A 525 6.48 -5.96 -49.37
CA LEU A 525 7.02 -6.87 -50.39
C LEU A 525 7.42 -6.10 -51.64
N LEU A 526 8.72 -5.80 -51.76
CA LEU A 526 9.56 -6.01 -52.96
C LEU A 526 10.92 -5.30 -52.78
N VAL A 527 11.89 -5.96 -52.14
CA VAL A 527 13.30 -5.79 -52.50
C VAL A 527 13.95 -7.18 -52.54
N PRO A 528 14.53 -7.61 -53.67
CA PRO A 528 15.16 -8.91 -53.76
C PRO A 528 16.51 -8.94 -53.04
N LEU A 529 16.73 -10.01 -52.28
CA LEU A 529 18.02 -10.47 -51.79
C LEU A 529 19.04 -10.53 -52.93
N ALA A 530 20.07 -9.68 -52.86
CA ALA A 530 21.30 -9.84 -53.63
C ALA A 530 22.46 -10.10 -52.68
N ALA A 531 22.91 -11.36 -52.68
CA ALA A 531 24.13 -11.81 -52.04
C ALA A 531 25.36 -11.03 -52.54
N ARG A 532 26.32 -10.72 -51.65
CA ARG A 532 27.75 -11.07 -51.82
C ARG A 532 28.68 -10.60 -50.69
N ARG A 533 29.46 -11.59 -50.23
CA ARG A 533 30.91 -11.58 -49.95
C ARG A 533 31.45 -11.07 -48.60
N ARG A 534 31.89 -12.07 -47.83
CA ARG A 534 33.14 -12.11 -47.04
C ARG A 534 34.25 -11.20 -47.60
N ARG A 535 34.99 -10.53 -46.71
CA ARG A 535 36.45 -10.61 -46.60
C ARG A 535 36.98 -9.94 -45.31
N SER A 536 37.98 -10.64 -44.75
CA SER A 536 38.94 -10.30 -43.67
C SER A 536 38.38 -9.84 -42.34
#